data_AF-A0A517ZDX5-F1
#
_entry.id   AF-A0A517ZDX5-F1
#
_cell.length_a   1.000
_cell.length_b   1.000
_cell.length_c   1.000
_cell.angle_alpha   90.00
_cell.angle_beta   90.00
_cell.angle_gamma   90.00
#
_symmetry.space_group_name_H-M   'P 1'
#
loop_
_entity.id
_entity.type
_entity.pdbx_description
1 polymer ?
#
loop_
_entity_poly.entity_id
_entity_poly.type
_entity_poly.pdbx_seq_one_letter_code
_entity_poly.pdbx_strand_id
1 'polypeptide(L)'
;MKAARWIGERLLDHDHRPTCPCHRVVRKDGSPGLYITGNTREKLGLLRAEGVEVADGKVKPDFPDDRFTTDRPLTPLLDLQCRVPQELKLTPLRKEPRTLGGLDVAYVDRQTAVAAYVQLDAESLETVWKATLPLPVRFPYVSGYLAFRELPALLALAGHARAENHWADLVFVDGNGILHPRRAGIAACFGLLAETPTIGIGKTLLCGSVDVTDLAAGEPRLVMHEEEPIGAALKCRSTSRPFFASPGNLVTLDDAVRWSRHCLTDNRLPEPIQRADRLSKQEVRDARKQKE
;
A
#
# COMPACT_ATOMS: atom_id res chain seq x y z
N MET A 1 -11.05 5.51 -9.23
CA MET A 1 -9.67 5.06 -8.93
C MET A 1 -8.73 6.27 -8.99
N LYS A 2 -7.84 6.50 -8.00
CA LYS A 2 -6.93 7.66 -8.00
C LYS A 2 -5.56 7.26 -8.57
N ALA A 3 -5.42 7.31 -9.90
CA ALA A 3 -4.14 7.13 -10.59
C ALA A 3 -3.43 8.46 -10.91
N ALA A 4 -3.94 9.59 -10.38
CA ALA A 4 -3.50 10.94 -10.72
C ALA A 4 -1.97 11.15 -10.60
N ARG A 5 -1.34 10.54 -9.59
CA ARG A 5 0.12 10.61 -9.41
C ARG A 5 0.87 9.93 -10.56
N TRP A 6 0.51 8.69 -10.87
CA TRP A 6 1.13 7.97 -11.99
C TRP A 6 0.86 8.65 -13.33
N ILE A 7 -0.36 9.13 -13.55
CA ILE A 7 -0.70 9.89 -14.76
C ILE A 7 0.19 11.13 -14.86
N GLY A 8 0.34 11.90 -13.78
CA GLY A 8 1.22 13.07 -13.75
C GLY A 8 2.69 12.73 -14.02
N GLU A 9 3.21 11.66 -13.41
CA GLU A 9 4.57 11.17 -13.66
C GLU A 9 4.76 10.70 -15.11
N ARG A 10 3.80 9.95 -15.67
CA ARG A 10 3.84 9.51 -17.07
C ARG A 10 3.77 10.67 -18.03
N LEU A 11 2.98 11.69 -17.71
CA LEU A 11 2.90 12.88 -18.53
C LEU A 11 4.26 13.55 -18.70
N LEU A 12 5.18 13.46 -17.73
CA LEU A 12 6.54 14.03 -17.79
C LEU A 12 7.54 13.21 -18.62
N ASP A 13 7.39 11.89 -18.65
CA ASP A 13 8.44 10.95 -19.06
C ASP A 13 8.15 10.22 -20.39
N HIS A 14 7.12 10.63 -21.15
CA HIS A 14 6.77 9.98 -22.42
C HIS A 14 7.10 10.85 -23.62
N ASP A 15 7.18 10.20 -24.78
CA ASP A 15 7.47 10.88 -26.03
C ASP A 15 6.29 11.76 -26.47
N HIS A 16 6.60 13.05 -26.60
CA HIS A 16 5.67 14.13 -26.83
C HIS A 16 5.52 14.45 -28.33
N ARG A 17 5.39 13.41 -29.15
CA ARG A 17 5.10 13.55 -30.58
C ARG A 17 3.77 14.30 -30.81
N PRO A 18 3.55 14.92 -31.99
CA PRO A 18 2.31 15.64 -32.31
C PRO A 18 1.02 14.81 -32.17
N THR A 19 1.12 13.48 -32.27
CA THR A 19 0.00 12.54 -32.08
C THR A 19 -0.26 12.18 -30.61
N CYS A 20 0.49 12.76 -29.68
CA CYS A 20 0.39 12.48 -28.26
C CYS A 20 -0.94 13.01 -27.67
N PRO A 21 -1.77 12.15 -27.05
CA PRO A 21 -3.07 12.55 -26.52
C PRO A 21 -2.99 13.26 -25.15
N CYS A 22 -1.84 13.79 -24.74
CA CYS A 22 -1.66 14.39 -23.41
C CYS A 22 -2.54 15.62 -23.15
N HIS A 23 -3.02 16.30 -24.20
CA HIS A 23 -4.03 17.37 -24.08
C HIS A 23 -5.40 16.86 -23.62
N ARG A 24 -5.67 15.55 -23.72
CA ARG A 24 -6.92 14.93 -23.25
C ARG A 24 -6.96 14.65 -21.75
N VAL A 25 -5.82 14.73 -21.06
CA VAL A 25 -5.77 14.50 -19.61
C VAL A 25 -6.20 15.75 -18.85
N VAL A 26 -7.33 15.69 -18.16
CA VAL A 26 -7.87 16.79 -17.34
C VAL A 26 -7.98 16.36 -15.87
N ARG A 27 -8.03 17.34 -14.97
CA ARG A 27 -8.28 17.08 -13.55
C ARG A 27 -9.74 16.73 -13.32
N LYS A 28 -10.03 16.03 -12.21
CA LYS A 28 -11.39 15.63 -11.82
C LYS A 28 -12.36 16.81 -11.69
N ASP A 29 -11.86 18.01 -11.35
CA ASP A 29 -12.65 19.24 -11.23
C ASP A 29 -12.87 19.96 -12.57
N GLY A 30 -12.50 19.33 -13.69
CA GLY A 30 -12.59 19.90 -15.03
C GLY A 30 -11.44 20.81 -15.42
N SER A 31 -10.50 21.12 -14.53
CA SER A 31 -9.37 21.98 -14.90
C SER A 31 -8.37 21.26 -15.82
N PRO A 32 -7.77 21.94 -16.81
CA PRO A 32 -6.95 21.31 -17.86
C PRO A 32 -5.65 20.66 -17.36
N GLY A 33 -5.18 20.95 -16.14
CA GLY A 33 -3.91 20.39 -15.65
C GLY A 33 -2.70 20.77 -16.49
N LEU A 34 -1.57 20.08 -16.30
CA LEU A 34 -0.32 20.36 -17.02
C LEU A 34 -0.40 19.92 -18.49
N TYR A 35 0.24 20.68 -19.38
CA TYR A 35 0.47 20.33 -20.79
C TYR A 35 1.92 20.62 -21.12
N ILE A 36 2.73 19.60 -21.44
CA ILE A 36 4.18 19.75 -21.47
C ILE A 36 4.68 20.38 -22.77
N THR A 37 4.02 20.08 -23.87
CA THR A 37 4.39 20.54 -25.22
C THR A 37 3.89 21.94 -25.54
N GLY A 38 3.22 22.60 -24.61
CA GLY A 38 2.51 23.83 -24.91
C GLY A 38 1.94 24.51 -23.67
N ASN A 39 0.90 25.29 -23.86
CA ASN A 39 0.23 26.02 -22.79
C ASN A 39 -1.24 25.62 -22.63
N THR A 40 -1.86 26.13 -21.57
CA THR A 40 -3.27 25.87 -21.25
C THR A 40 -4.21 26.26 -22.39
N ARG A 41 -3.93 27.35 -23.12
CA ARG A 41 -4.78 27.84 -24.20
C ARG A 41 -4.76 26.87 -25.38
N GLU A 42 -3.59 26.38 -25.76
CA GLU A 42 -3.42 25.37 -26.82
C GLU A 42 -4.13 24.07 -26.46
N LYS A 43 -3.96 23.59 -25.22
CA LYS A 43 -4.65 22.40 -24.72
C LYS A 43 -6.17 22.51 -24.81
N LEU A 44 -6.73 23.63 -24.35
CA LEU A 44 -8.17 23.89 -24.44
C LEU A 44 -8.61 24.06 -25.91
N GLY A 45 -7.77 24.59 -26.79
CA GLY A 45 -8.01 24.67 -28.23
C GLY A 45 -8.14 23.29 -28.87
N LEU A 46 -7.21 22.38 -28.57
CA LEU A 46 -7.25 21.00 -29.05
C LEU A 46 -8.48 20.25 -28.54
N LEU A 47 -8.83 20.40 -27.26
CA LEU A 47 -10.04 19.81 -26.69
C LEU A 47 -11.32 20.33 -27.39
N ARG A 48 -11.43 21.64 -27.64
CA ARG A 48 -12.55 22.21 -28.39
C ARG A 48 -12.63 21.68 -29.83
N ALA A 49 -11.49 21.52 -30.49
CA ALA A 49 -11.42 20.95 -31.83
C ALA A 49 -11.91 19.49 -31.88
N GLU A 50 -11.80 18.77 -30.76
CA GLU A 50 -12.33 17.42 -30.55
C GLU A 50 -13.80 17.40 -30.08
N GLY A 51 -14.47 18.55 -30.04
CA GLY A 51 -15.87 18.66 -29.62
C GLY A 51 -16.10 18.60 -28.10
N VAL A 52 -15.04 18.83 -27.31
CA VAL A 52 -15.16 18.89 -25.85
C VAL A 52 -15.68 20.26 -25.42
N GLU A 53 -16.76 20.27 -24.63
CA GLU A 53 -17.32 21.51 -24.11
C GLU A 53 -16.43 22.12 -23.01
N VAL A 54 -16.02 23.38 -23.21
CA VAL A 54 -15.17 24.13 -22.28
C VAL A 54 -15.87 25.44 -21.91
N ALA A 55 -16.23 25.59 -20.63
CA ALA A 55 -16.82 26.79 -20.05
C ALA A 55 -15.91 27.33 -18.92
N ASP A 56 -15.70 28.65 -18.88
CA ASP A 56 -14.86 29.32 -17.86
C ASP A 56 -13.44 28.73 -17.73
N GLY A 57 -12.86 28.30 -18.85
CA GLY A 57 -11.53 27.67 -18.87
C GLY A 57 -11.47 26.27 -18.25
N LYS A 58 -12.63 25.69 -17.91
CA LYS A 58 -12.78 24.33 -17.43
C LYS A 58 -13.55 23.49 -18.42
N VAL A 59 -13.19 22.22 -18.46
CA VAL A 59 -13.86 21.19 -19.22
C VAL A 59 -15.06 20.72 -18.41
N LYS A 60 -16.26 20.63 -19.03
CA LYS A 60 -17.42 20.06 -18.34
C LYS A 60 -17.18 18.58 -18.07
N PRO A 61 -17.36 18.09 -16.84
CA PRO A 61 -17.02 16.71 -16.47
C PRO A 61 -17.99 15.65 -16.99
N ASP A 62 -19.03 16.03 -17.74
CA ASP A 62 -20.02 15.11 -18.29
C ASP A 62 -19.46 14.45 -19.57
N PHE A 63 -18.70 13.38 -19.37
CA PHE A 63 -18.23 12.52 -20.44
C PHE A 63 -18.91 11.16 -20.29
N PRO A 64 -19.74 10.74 -21.26
CA PRO A 64 -20.16 9.35 -21.30
C PRO A 64 -18.91 8.47 -21.50
N ASP A 65 -18.81 7.43 -20.67
CA ASP A 65 -17.67 6.51 -20.55
C ASP A 65 -17.51 5.60 -21.79
N ASP A 66 -18.45 5.70 -22.74
CA ASP A 66 -18.55 4.91 -23.97
C ASP A 66 -17.69 5.44 -25.14
N ARG A 67 -17.14 6.66 -25.02
CA ARG A 67 -16.35 7.29 -26.09
C ARG A 67 -14.90 6.81 -26.20
N PHE A 68 -14.44 5.96 -25.29
CA PHE A 68 -13.06 5.47 -25.26
C PHE A 68 -13.01 3.94 -25.31
N THR A 69 -12.46 3.40 -26.39
CA THR A 69 -12.07 1.98 -26.46
C THR A 69 -10.76 1.81 -25.71
N THR A 70 -10.78 1.03 -24.63
CA THR A 70 -9.59 0.63 -23.85
C THR A 70 -9.63 -0.86 -23.60
N ASP A 71 -8.46 -1.48 -23.56
CA ASP A 71 -8.21 -2.85 -23.10
C ASP A 71 -8.45 -3.05 -21.59
N ARG A 72 -8.74 -1.97 -20.84
CA ARG A 72 -9.04 -1.98 -19.40
C ARG A 72 -8.01 -2.79 -18.59
N PRO A 73 -6.73 -2.41 -18.62
CA PRO A 73 -5.63 -3.25 -18.12
C PRO A 73 -5.68 -3.48 -16.60
N LEU A 74 -6.46 -2.69 -15.86
CA LEU A 74 -6.65 -2.84 -14.42
C LEU A 74 -7.83 -3.75 -14.04
N THR A 75 -8.69 -4.13 -15.00
CA THR A 75 -9.83 -5.01 -14.74
C THR A 75 -9.40 -6.39 -14.25
N PRO A 76 -8.43 -7.10 -14.88
CA PRO A 76 -7.99 -8.40 -14.36
C PRO A 76 -7.41 -8.30 -12.93
N LEU A 77 -6.76 -7.19 -12.62
CA LEU A 77 -6.21 -6.92 -11.29
C LEU A 77 -7.30 -6.60 -10.26
N LEU A 78 -8.34 -5.89 -10.69
CA LEU A 78 -9.54 -5.66 -9.89
C LEU A 78 -10.23 -6.99 -9.55
N ASP A 79 -10.40 -7.86 -10.54
CA ASP A 79 -11.03 -9.18 -10.37
C ASP A 79 -10.23 -10.07 -9.42
N LEU A 80 -8.89 -10.04 -9.50
CA LEU A 80 -8.01 -10.68 -8.51
C LEU A 80 -8.28 -10.16 -7.10
N GLN A 81 -8.36 -8.85 -6.91
CA GLN A 81 -8.63 -8.27 -5.59
C GLN A 81 -10.04 -8.58 -5.08
N CYS A 82 -11.04 -8.71 -5.96
CA CYS A 82 -12.40 -9.11 -5.57
C CYS A 82 -12.48 -10.59 -5.12
N ARG A 83 -11.56 -11.44 -5.58
CA ARG A 83 -11.47 -12.84 -5.13
C ARG A 83 -10.81 -13.01 -3.77
N VAL A 84 -9.83 -12.17 -3.43
CA VAL A 84 -9.11 -12.23 -2.14
C VAL A 84 -10.04 -12.44 -0.94
N PRO A 85 -11.06 -11.58 -0.67
CA PRO A 85 -11.92 -11.77 0.50
C PRO A 85 -12.70 -13.09 0.52
N GLN A 86 -12.95 -13.70 -0.64
CA GLN A 86 -13.65 -14.98 -0.74
C GLN A 86 -12.77 -16.15 -0.27
N GLU A 87 -11.45 -15.97 -0.32
CA GLU A 87 -10.44 -16.99 0.02
C GLU A 87 -9.76 -16.74 1.38
N LEU A 88 -9.88 -15.53 1.93
CA LEU A 88 -9.33 -15.19 3.24
C LEU A 88 -9.96 -16.04 4.35
N LYS A 89 -9.12 -16.43 5.32
CA LYS A 89 -9.55 -17.15 6.52
C LYS A 89 -9.24 -16.30 7.74
N LEU A 90 -10.25 -15.60 8.26
CA LEU A 90 -10.12 -14.78 9.46
C LEU A 90 -10.47 -15.62 10.70
N THR A 91 -9.58 -16.54 11.03
CA THR A 91 -9.74 -17.47 12.16
C THR A 91 -8.71 -17.17 13.25
N PRO A 92 -9.00 -17.52 14.52
CA PRO A 92 -8.03 -17.36 15.59
C PRO A 92 -6.68 -18.02 15.28
N LEU A 93 -5.61 -17.43 15.79
CA LEU A 93 -4.28 -18.04 15.73
C LEU A 93 -4.32 -19.46 16.31
N ARG A 94 -3.80 -20.44 15.56
CA ARG A 94 -3.81 -21.86 15.95
C ARG A 94 -2.91 -22.16 17.15
N LYS A 95 -1.85 -21.37 17.32
CA LYS A 95 -0.87 -21.46 18.41
C LYS A 95 -0.36 -20.06 18.70
N GLU A 96 0.17 -19.86 19.90
CA GLU A 96 0.84 -18.62 20.26
C GLU A 96 2.15 -18.47 19.46
N PRO A 97 2.33 -17.38 18.68
CA PRO A 97 3.58 -17.07 18.01
C PRO A 97 4.78 -17.03 18.95
N ARG A 98 5.87 -17.71 18.58
CA ARG A 98 7.18 -17.57 19.25
C ARG A 98 8.09 -16.62 18.48
N THR A 99 7.83 -16.44 17.20
CA THR A 99 8.58 -15.53 16.33
C THR A 99 7.66 -14.60 15.57
N LEU A 100 8.09 -13.36 15.42
CA LEU A 100 7.34 -12.29 14.75
C LEU A 100 8.14 -11.75 13.58
N GLY A 101 7.53 -11.70 12.39
CA GLY A 101 8.14 -11.15 11.19
C GLY A 101 7.67 -9.72 10.92
N GLY A 102 8.56 -8.86 10.46
CA GLY A 102 8.21 -7.55 9.90
C GLY A 102 8.62 -7.46 8.45
N LEU A 103 7.72 -7.04 7.57
CA LEU A 103 7.97 -6.81 6.15
C LEU A 103 7.73 -5.35 5.79
N ASP A 104 8.68 -4.77 5.06
CA ASP A 104 8.56 -3.43 4.47
C ASP A 104 9.24 -3.38 3.10
N VAL A 105 8.83 -2.41 2.26
CA VAL A 105 9.46 -2.11 0.98
C VAL A 105 9.80 -0.63 0.90
N ALA A 106 11.06 -0.32 0.64
CA ALA A 106 11.52 1.04 0.37
C ALA A 106 11.99 1.17 -1.09
N TYR A 107 11.85 2.38 -1.65
CA TYR A 107 12.20 2.64 -3.04
C TYR A 107 13.51 3.41 -3.13
N VAL A 108 14.49 2.84 -3.84
CA VAL A 108 15.75 3.53 -4.17
C VAL A 108 15.45 4.64 -5.17
N ASP A 109 14.73 4.30 -6.23
CA ASP A 109 14.32 5.18 -7.32
C ASP A 109 13.02 4.65 -7.99
N ARG A 110 12.71 5.10 -9.21
CA ARG A 110 11.50 4.69 -9.93
C ARG A 110 11.54 3.22 -10.39
N GLN A 111 12.73 2.66 -10.56
CA GLN A 111 12.98 1.34 -11.14
C GLN A 111 13.43 0.32 -10.11
N THR A 112 13.96 0.74 -8.97
CA THR A 112 14.51 -0.16 -7.94
C THR A 112 13.84 0.04 -6.59
N ALA A 113 13.43 -1.07 -5.99
CA ALA A 113 12.97 -1.15 -4.60
C ALA A 113 13.81 -2.16 -3.82
N VAL A 114 13.76 -2.07 -2.49
CA VAL A 114 14.36 -3.01 -1.55
C VAL A 114 13.26 -3.50 -0.63
N ALA A 115 13.00 -4.80 -0.64
CA ALA A 115 12.21 -5.46 0.38
C ALA A 115 13.10 -5.78 1.57
N ALA A 116 12.58 -5.62 2.78
CA ALA A 116 13.25 -5.95 4.02
C ALA A 116 12.37 -6.85 4.88
N TYR A 117 12.99 -7.84 5.50
CA TYR A 117 12.38 -8.74 6.46
C TYR A 117 13.22 -8.77 7.73
N VAL A 118 12.55 -8.72 8.87
CA VAL A 118 13.17 -8.87 10.18
C VAL A 118 12.34 -9.88 10.99
N GLN A 119 13.00 -10.92 11.50
CA GLN A 119 12.42 -11.87 12.44
C GLN A 119 12.82 -11.48 13.87
N LEU A 120 11.83 -11.40 14.74
CA LEU A 120 11.98 -11.11 16.16
C LEU A 120 11.59 -12.31 17.01
N ASP A 121 12.19 -12.43 18.18
CA ASP A 121 11.64 -13.23 19.27
C ASP A 121 10.35 -12.56 19.77
N ALA A 122 9.30 -13.34 20.00
CA ALA A 122 8.00 -12.79 20.38
C ALA A 122 7.99 -12.23 21.81
N GLU A 123 8.82 -12.73 22.72
CA GLU A 123 8.82 -12.32 24.12
C GLU A 123 9.74 -11.13 24.35
N SER A 124 11.01 -11.23 23.94
CA SER A 124 12.00 -10.17 24.14
C SER A 124 11.90 -9.05 23.10
N LEU A 125 11.20 -9.31 21.97
CA LEU A 125 11.20 -8.48 20.78
C LEU A 125 12.60 -8.27 20.20
N GLU A 126 13.63 -9.04 20.57
CA GLU A 126 14.98 -8.92 20.00
C GLU A 126 15.05 -9.47 18.58
N THR A 127 15.94 -8.90 17.75
CA THR A 127 16.10 -9.35 16.36
C THR A 127 16.88 -10.65 16.36
N VAL A 128 16.28 -11.70 15.83
CA VAL A 128 16.89 -13.03 15.69
C VAL A 128 17.50 -13.18 14.29
N TRP A 129 16.84 -12.63 13.27
CA TRP A 129 17.31 -12.70 11.89
C TRP A 129 16.81 -11.54 11.05
N LYS A 130 17.49 -11.23 9.96
CA LYS A 130 17.05 -10.23 8.98
C LYS A 130 17.63 -10.49 7.61
N ALA A 131 16.91 -10.09 6.57
CA ALA A 131 17.40 -10.08 5.21
C ALA A 131 16.75 -8.96 4.39
N THR A 132 17.43 -8.58 3.32
CA THR A 132 16.94 -7.63 2.33
C THR A 132 17.11 -8.19 0.93
N LEU A 133 16.23 -7.76 0.02
CA LEU A 133 16.29 -8.17 -1.37
C LEU A 133 15.98 -6.96 -2.25
N PRO A 134 16.93 -6.51 -3.10
CA PRO A 134 16.65 -5.51 -4.12
C PRO A 134 15.89 -6.14 -5.29
N LEU A 135 14.84 -5.47 -5.78
CA LEU A 135 14.09 -5.91 -6.95
C LEU A 135 13.70 -4.76 -7.88
N PRO A 136 13.53 -5.05 -9.19
CA PRO A 136 12.97 -4.08 -10.12
C PRO A 136 11.49 -3.83 -9.84
N VAL A 137 11.10 -2.54 -9.84
CA VAL A 137 9.72 -2.08 -9.74
C VAL A 137 9.07 -2.19 -11.11
N ARG A 138 8.19 -3.19 -11.29
CA ARG A 138 7.51 -3.46 -12.56
C ARG A 138 6.10 -2.88 -12.65
N PHE A 139 5.55 -2.38 -11.53
CA PHE A 139 4.19 -1.84 -11.47
C PHE A 139 4.18 -0.39 -10.97
N PRO A 140 3.38 0.50 -11.59
CA PRO A 140 3.31 1.89 -11.17
C PRO A 140 2.60 2.11 -9.84
N TYR A 141 2.79 3.28 -9.22
CA TYR A 141 2.05 3.62 -8.01
C TYR A 141 0.61 4.00 -8.36
N VAL A 142 -0.31 3.06 -8.11
CA VAL A 142 -1.75 3.27 -8.26
C VAL A 142 -2.41 3.00 -6.91
N SER A 143 -3.12 4.00 -6.39
CA SER A 143 -3.80 3.88 -5.09
C SER A 143 -4.80 2.72 -5.11
N GLY A 144 -4.71 1.82 -4.13
CA GLY A 144 -5.49 0.59 -4.04
C GLY A 144 -4.89 -0.61 -4.78
N TYR A 145 -3.73 -0.46 -5.44
CA TYR A 145 -3.03 -1.53 -6.19
C TYR A 145 -1.58 -1.70 -5.73
N LEU A 146 -1.24 -1.20 -4.53
CA LEU A 146 0.11 -1.31 -3.95
C LEU A 146 0.61 -2.76 -3.90
N ALA A 147 -0.30 -3.70 -3.63
CA ALA A 147 -0.02 -5.12 -3.62
C ALA A 147 0.67 -5.61 -4.91
N PHE A 148 0.22 -5.18 -6.09
CA PHE A 148 0.83 -5.60 -7.36
C PHE A 148 2.25 -5.04 -7.59
N ARG A 149 2.58 -3.97 -6.86
CA ARG A 149 3.89 -3.33 -6.92
C ARG A 149 4.91 -3.99 -5.99
N GLU A 150 4.46 -4.48 -4.84
CA GLU A 150 5.34 -4.90 -3.75
C GLU A 150 5.30 -6.41 -3.46
N LEU A 151 4.18 -7.09 -3.72
CA LEU A 151 4.03 -8.53 -3.44
C LEU A 151 5.11 -9.40 -4.07
N PRO A 152 5.52 -9.21 -5.35
CA PRO A 152 6.57 -10.06 -5.93
C PRO A 152 7.87 -10.03 -5.14
N ALA A 153 8.24 -8.85 -4.63
CA ALA A 153 9.42 -8.65 -3.80
C ALA A 153 9.28 -9.31 -2.42
N LEU A 154 8.13 -9.11 -1.77
CA LEU A 154 7.85 -9.69 -0.46
C LEU A 154 7.79 -11.22 -0.50
N LEU A 155 7.18 -11.80 -1.54
CA LEU A 155 7.10 -13.26 -1.72
C LEU A 155 8.46 -13.90 -1.99
N ALA A 156 9.30 -13.25 -2.81
CA ALA A 156 10.67 -13.72 -3.04
C ALA A 156 11.49 -13.71 -1.74
N LEU A 157 11.38 -12.63 -0.96
CA LEU A 157 12.06 -12.52 0.33
C LEU A 157 11.52 -13.53 1.37
N ALA A 158 10.22 -13.80 1.37
CA ALA A 158 9.63 -14.85 2.20
C ALA A 158 10.14 -16.25 1.82
N GLY A 159 10.28 -16.54 0.52
CA GLY A 159 10.90 -17.77 0.03
C GLY A 159 12.33 -17.94 0.51
N HIS A 160 13.13 -16.86 0.45
CA HIS A 160 14.50 -16.86 0.97
C HIS A 160 14.55 -17.12 2.49
N ALA A 161 13.75 -16.38 3.28
CA ALA A 161 13.68 -16.56 4.72
C ALA A 161 13.25 -17.98 5.13
N ARG A 162 12.36 -18.62 4.36
CA ARG A 162 11.97 -20.03 4.57
C ARG A 162 13.10 -21.00 4.28
N ALA A 163 13.82 -20.79 3.18
CA ALA A 163 14.96 -21.63 2.82
C ALA A 163 16.05 -21.59 3.92
N GLU A 164 16.20 -20.44 4.59
CA GLU A 164 17.12 -20.24 5.71
C GLU A 164 16.52 -20.66 7.07
N ASN A 165 15.31 -21.24 7.12
CA ASN A 165 14.60 -21.62 8.35
C ASN A 165 14.30 -20.46 9.33
N HIS A 166 14.15 -19.23 8.81
CA HIS A 166 13.91 -18.01 9.58
C HIS A 166 12.56 -17.35 9.29
N TRP A 167 11.59 -18.11 8.79
CA TRP A 167 10.21 -17.62 8.60
C TRP A 167 9.43 -17.60 9.91
N ALA A 168 8.79 -16.47 10.20
CA ALA A 168 8.10 -16.24 11.47
C ALA A 168 6.71 -16.90 11.55
N ASP A 169 6.25 -17.15 12.77
CA ASP A 169 4.91 -17.68 13.05
C ASP A 169 3.79 -16.69 12.72
N LEU A 170 4.05 -15.39 12.91
CA LEU A 170 3.13 -14.28 12.63
C LEU A 170 3.88 -13.13 11.95
N VAL A 171 3.37 -12.63 10.83
CA VAL A 171 4.06 -11.62 10.02
C VAL A 171 3.26 -10.32 9.94
N PHE A 172 3.89 -9.22 10.35
CA PHE A 172 3.42 -7.87 10.17
C PHE A 172 3.90 -7.33 8.82
N VAL A 173 2.99 -6.73 8.06
CA VAL A 173 3.28 -6.13 6.75
C VAL A 173 3.01 -4.63 6.82
N ASP A 174 3.95 -3.80 6.37
CA ASP A 174 3.74 -2.36 6.24
C ASP A 174 2.73 -2.10 5.11
N GLY A 175 1.51 -1.78 5.48
CA GLY A 175 0.36 -1.71 4.60
C GLY A 175 -0.86 -2.41 5.20
N ASN A 176 -2.03 -2.19 4.60
CA ASN A 176 -3.29 -2.69 5.17
C ASN A 176 -3.54 -4.16 4.85
N GLY A 177 -4.31 -4.84 5.70
CA GLY A 177 -4.95 -6.11 5.41
C GLY A 177 -6.38 -5.91 4.89
N ILE A 178 -7.39 -6.38 5.61
CA ILE A 178 -8.80 -6.18 5.25
C ILE A 178 -9.26 -4.72 5.40
N LEU A 179 -8.46 -3.84 6.02
CA LEU A 179 -8.67 -2.38 6.04
C LEU A 179 -8.37 -1.78 4.65
N HIS A 180 -9.19 -2.18 3.70
CA HIS A 180 -9.10 -1.83 2.30
C HIS A 180 -10.53 -1.80 1.72
N PRO A 181 -10.84 -0.91 0.75
CA PRO A 181 -12.18 -0.81 0.17
C PRO A 181 -12.74 -2.12 -0.43
N ARG A 182 -11.83 -3.07 -0.74
CA ARG A 182 -12.15 -4.39 -1.29
C ARG A 182 -11.71 -5.55 -0.38
N ARG A 183 -11.38 -5.25 0.88
CA ARG A 183 -10.79 -6.21 1.84
C ARG A 183 -9.48 -6.91 1.37
N ALA A 184 -8.87 -6.38 0.31
CA ALA A 184 -7.72 -6.95 -0.40
C ALA A 184 -6.47 -6.05 -0.30
N GLY A 185 -6.13 -5.63 0.92
CA GLY A 185 -4.89 -4.93 1.18
C GLY A 185 -3.68 -5.86 1.03
N ILE A 186 -2.47 -5.26 0.97
CA ILE A 186 -1.24 -6.01 0.72
C ILE A 186 -0.99 -7.11 1.75
N ALA A 187 -1.30 -6.89 3.03
CA ALA A 187 -1.10 -7.90 4.07
C ALA A 187 -2.05 -9.10 3.90
N ALA A 188 -3.26 -8.85 3.40
CA ALA A 188 -4.25 -9.88 3.10
C ALA A 188 -3.84 -10.70 1.88
N CYS A 189 -3.48 -10.03 0.78
CA CYS A 189 -2.99 -10.71 -0.42
C CYS A 189 -1.70 -11.49 -0.15
N PHE A 190 -0.77 -10.92 0.62
CA PHE A 190 0.47 -11.58 0.99
C PHE A 190 0.19 -12.81 1.86
N GLY A 191 -0.61 -12.68 2.91
CA GLY A 191 -0.94 -13.79 3.81
C GLY A 191 -1.70 -14.92 3.15
N LEU A 192 -2.53 -14.61 2.14
CA LEU A 192 -3.20 -15.61 1.30
C LEU A 192 -2.17 -16.38 0.46
N LEU A 193 -1.36 -15.68 -0.33
CA LEU A 193 -0.39 -16.31 -1.24
C LEU A 193 0.77 -17.01 -0.51
N ALA A 194 1.16 -16.48 0.64
CA ALA A 194 2.21 -17.05 1.48
C ALA A 194 1.66 -18.06 2.49
N GLU A 195 0.34 -18.29 2.57
CA GLU A 195 -0.31 -19.17 3.54
C GLU A 195 0.16 -18.93 4.99
N THR A 196 0.32 -17.66 5.37
CA THR A 196 0.92 -17.25 6.64
C THR A 196 -0.03 -16.35 7.42
N PRO A 197 -0.10 -16.48 8.76
CA PRO A 197 -0.77 -15.51 9.62
C PRO A 197 -0.18 -14.13 9.44
N THR A 198 -1.01 -13.16 9.02
CA THR A 198 -0.53 -11.81 8.71
C THR A 198 -1.37 -10.71 9.32
N ILE A 199 -0.71 -9.65 9.76
CA ILE A 199 -1.34 -8.41 10.24
C ILE A 199 -0.84 -7.27 9.35
N GLY A 200 -1.77 -6.48 8.83
CA GLY A 200 -1.45 -5.24 8.13
C GLY A 200 -1.36 -4.06 9.08
N ILE A 201 -0.28 -3.28 8.98
CA ILE A 201 -0.06 -2.04 9.74
C ILE A 201 -0.07 -0.84 8.78
N GLY A 202 -1.15 -0.06 8.80
CA GLY A 202 -1.29 1.18 8.05
C GLY A 202 -0.82 2.41 8.82
N LYS A 203 0.02 3.26 8.21
CA LYS A 203 0.45 4.56 8.79
C LYS A 203 -0.63 5.65 8.69
N THR A 204 -1.65 5.46 7.85
CA THR A 204 -2.80 6.35 7.65
C THR A 204 -4.07 5.53 7.40
N LEU A 205 -5.24 6.11 7.70
CA LEU A 205 -6.52 5.47 7.45
C LEU A 205 -6.80 5.42 5.94
N LEU A 206 -6.88 4.21 5.37
CA LEU A 206 -7.14 4.03 3.93
C LEU A 206 -8.64 4.11 3.59
N CYS A 207 -9.48 3.48 4.42
CA CYS A 207 -10.93 3.48 4.29
C CYS A 207 -11.61 3.25 5.64
N GLY A 208 -12.91 3.50 5.68
CA GLY A 208 -13.71 3.41 6.91
C GLY A 208 -13.65 4.68 7.74
N SER A 209 -14.22 4.62 8.93
CA SER A 209 -14.32 5.72 9.88
C SER A 209 -14.00 5.24 11.29
N VAL A 210 -13.31 6.10 12.03
CA VAL A 210 -13.02 5.92 13.46
C VAL A 210 -12.80 7.29 14.06
N ASP A 211 -13.37 7.53 15.23
CA ASP A 211 -13.02 8.70 16.03
C ASP A 211 -11.76 8.39 16.84
N VAL A 212 -10.67 9.09 16.53
CA VAL A 212 -9.39 8.97 17.23
C VAL A 212 -9.14 10.11 18.22
N THR A 213 -10.14 10.97 18.43
CA THR A 213 -10.12 12.04 19.43
C THR A 213 -9.93 11.42 20.81
N ASP A 214 -8.93 11.92 21.55
CA ASP A 214 -8.56 11.43 22.88
C ASP A 214 -8.20 9.94 22.97
N LEU A 215 -7.85 9.31 21.84
CA LEU A 215 -7.37 7.93 21.84
C LEU A 215 -6.11 7.80 22.73
N ALA A 216 -6.20 6.98 23.77
CA ALA A 216 -5.09 6.74 24.69
C ALA A 216 -4.03 5.81 24.10
N ALA A 217 -2.85 5.80 24.72
CA ALA A 217 -1.78 4.87 24.36
C ALA A 217 -2.24 3.41 24.59
N GLY A 218 -2.05 2.56 23.58
CA GLY A 218 -2.42 1.14 23.61
C GLY A 218 -3.92 0.85 23.59
N GLU A 219 -4.80 1.85 23.72
CA GLU A 219 -6.25 1.67 23.62
C GLU A 219 -6.63 1.40 22.14
N PRO A 220 -7.32 0.29 21.84
CA PRO A 220 -7.84 0.05 20.50
C PRO A 220 -9.17 0.78 20.30
N ARG A 221 -9.34 1.44 19.16
CA ARG A 221 -10.67 1.85 18.68
C ARG A 221 -10.97 1.25 17.32
N LEU A 222 -12.12 0.60 17.20
CA LEU A 222 -12.50 -0.12 15.99
C LEU A 222 -12.69 0.85 14.81
N VAL A 223 -12.20 0.43 13.66
CA VAL A 223 -12.42 1.09 12.38
C VAL A 223 -13.61 0.44 11.71
N MET A 224 -14.67 1.20 11.50
CA MET A 224 -15.92 0.73 10.91
C MET A 224 -15.95 1.02 9.40
N HIS A 225 -16.40 0.07 8.60
CA HIS A 225 -16.70 0.26 7.17
C HIS A 225 -17.91 -0.57 6.80
N GLU A 226 -18.99 0.09 6.36
CA GLU A 226 -20.26 -0.58 6.06
C GLU A 226 -20.78 -1.37 7.27
N GLU A 227 -20.75 -0.73 8.45
CA GLU A 227 -21.20 -1.31 9.74
C GLU A 227 -20.35 -2.49 10.27
N GLU A 228 -19.31 -2.90 9.56
CA GLU A 228 -18.39 -3.96 9.98
C GLU A 228 -17.07 -3.40 10.55
N PRO A 229 -16.55 -3.98 11.65
CA PRO A 229 -15.21 -3.66 12.14
C PRO A 229 -14.15 -4.37 11.28
N ILE A 230 -13.29 -3.59 10.62
CA ILE A 230 -12.29 -4.10 9.66
C ILE A 230 -10.84 -3.88 10.11
N GLY A 231 -10.67 -3.32 11.30
CA GLY A 231 -9.38 -2.93 11.84
C GLY A 231 -9.54 -2.16 13.14
N ALA A 232 -8.43 -1.70 13.69
CA ALA A 232 -8.42 -0.83 14.86
C ALA A 232 -7.35 0.26 14.72
N ALA A 233 -7.70 1.46 15.17
CA ALA A 233 -6.75 2.53 15.42
C ALA A 233 -6.05 2.29 16.77
N LEU A 234 -4.74 2.47 16.79
CA LEU A 234 -3.87 2.30 17.95
C LEU A 234 -2.84 3.44 18.03
N LYS A 235 -2.36 3.72 19.24
CA LYS A 235 -1.23 4.64 19.48
C LYS A 235 -0.20 4.00 20.38
N CYS A 236 1.09 4.26 20.11
CA CYS A 236 2.17 3.96 21.04
C CYS A 236 2.14 4.90 22.26
N ARG A 237 2.10 6.22 22.04
CA ARG A 237 1.95 7.24 23.09
C ARG A 237 0.78 8.15 22.79
N SER A 238 0.22 8.82 23.79
CA SER A 238 -0.90 9.77 23.64
C SER A 238 -0.65 10.84 22.57
N THR A 239 0.59 11.35 22.50
CA THR A 239 1.07 12.35 21.54
C THR A 239 1.41 11.79 20.15
N SER A 240 1.49 10.47 20.01
CA SER A 240 1.86 9.84 18.74
C SER A 240 0.68 9.88 17.75
N ARG A 241 1.00 10.05 16.47
CA ARG A 241 0.00 9.83 15.41
C ARG A 241 -0.45 8.37 15.45
N PRO A 242 -1.75 8.09 15.32
CA PRO A 242 -2.25 6.72 15.32
C PRO A 242 -1.68 5.92 14.13
N PHE A 243 -1.68 4.62 14.28
CA PHE A 243 -1.55 3.65 13.20
C PHE A 243 -2.76 2.73 13.23
N PHE A 244 -2.94 1.96 12.16
CA PHE A 244 -4.12 1.13 11.97
C PHE A 244 -3.71 -0.32 11.78
N ALA A 245 -4.13 -1.19 12.69
CA ALA A 245 -3.92 -2.62 12.60
C ALA A 245 -5.15 -3.27 11.95
N SER A 246 -4.93 -4.22 11.05
CA SER A 246 -6.03 -4.98 10.43
C SER A 246 -5.61 -6.42 10.11
N PRO A 247 -6.54 -7.39 10.21
CA PRO A 247 -6.28 -8.76 9.80
C PRO A 247 -5.81 -8.83 8.35
N GLY A 248 -4.78 -9.60 8.08
CA GLY A 248 -4.39 -9.99 6.73
C GLY A 248 -5.03 -11.33 6.37
N ASN A 249 -4.45 -12.42 6.84
CA ASN A 249 -4.97 -13.79 6.69
C ASN A 249 -4.64 -14.61 7.94
N LEU A 250 -5.40 -15.66 8.22
CA LEU A 250 -5.20 -16.62 9.33
C LEU A 250 -5.07 -15.98 10.73
N VAL A 251 -5.68 -14.82 10.92
CA VAL A 251 -5.75 -14.09 12.18
C VAL A 251 -7.13 -13.42 12.30
N THR A 252 -7.62 -13.26 13.52
CA THR A 252 -8.79 -12.43 13.80
C THR A 252 -8.42 -10.96 13.99
N LEU A 253 -9.43 -10.08 14.07
CA LEU A 253 -9.23 -8.70 14.47
C LEU A 253 -8.67 -8.58 15.89
N ASP A 254 -9.13 -9.43 16.81
CA ASP A 254 -8.65 -9.45 18.19
C ASP A 254 -7.19 -9.88 18.25
N ASP A 255 -6.78 -10.90 17.48
CA ASP A 255 -5.37 -11.29 17.34
C ASP A 255 -4.54 -10.13 16.78
N ALA A 256 -5.04 -9.46 15.73
CA ALA A 256 -4.36 -8.35 15.10
C ALA A 256 -4.11 -7.19 16.09
N VAL A 257 -5.12 -6.86 16.91
CA VAL A 257 -5.02 -5.84 17.96
C VAL A 257 -4.06 -6.28 19.06
N ARG A 258 -4.23 -7.49 19.59
CA ARG A 258 -3.44 -8.05 20.69
C ARG A 258 -1.95 -8.03 20.34
N TRP A 259 -1.58 -8.61 19.21
CA TRP A 259 -0.19 -8.71 18.79
C TRP A 259 0.40 -7.37 18.35
N SER A 260 -0.40 -6.48 17.76
CA SER A 260 0.07 -5.11 17.48
C SER A 260 0.39 -4.35 18.76
N ARG A 261 -0.42 -4.50 19.82
CA ARG A 261 -0.19 -3.88 21.13
C ARG A 261 1.00 -4.47 21.85
N HIS A 262 1.13 -5.80 21.83
CA HIS A 262 2.26 -6.53 22.41
C HIS A 262 3.60 -6.03 21.88
N CYS A 263 3.65 -5.66 20.60
CA CYS A 263 4.84 -5.18 19.93
C CYS A 263 5.10 -3.66 20.11
N LEU A 264 4.34 -2.95 20.95
CA LEU A 264 4.55 -1.53 21.20
C LEU A 264 5.62 -1.29 22.25
N THR A 265 6.63 -0.52 21.85
CA THR A 265 7.73 -0.06 22.71
C THR A 265 7.74 1.47 22.70
N ASP A 266 8.91 2.10 22.60
CA ASP A 266 9.11 3.53 22.44
C ASP A 266 8.87 4.08 21.03
N ASN A 267 8.66 3.20 20.05
CA ASN A 267 8.48 3.60 18.65
C ASN A 267 7.01 3.77 18.28
N ARG A 268 6.72 4.67 17.33
CA ARG A 268 5.34 4.93 16.87
C ARG A 268 4.63 3.65 16.39
N LEU A 269 5.35 2.79 15.67
CA LEU A 269 4.85 1.58 15.04
C LEU A 269 5.31 0.35 15.81
N PRO A 270 4.58 -0.79 15.71
CA PRO A 270 5.03 -2.08 16.24
C PRO A 270 6.47 -2.41 15.85
N GLU A 271 7.24 -2.98 16.77
CA GLU A 271 8.67 -3.29 16.57
C GLU A 271 8.99 -4.05 15.27
N PRO A 272 8.23 -5.08 14.84
CA PRO A 272 8.50 -5.76 13.57
C PRO A 272 8.52 -4.79 12.38
N ILE A 273 7.51 -3.91 12.28
CA ILE A 273 7.41 -2.91 11.20
C ILE A 273 8.48 -1.83 11.36
N GLN A 274 8.70 -1.36 12.59
CA GLN A 274 9.70 -0.32 12.84
C GLN A 274 11.11 -0.77 12.43
N ARG A 275 11.45 -2.04 12.65
CA ARG A 275 12.76 -2.62 12.29
C ARG A 275 12.88 -2.89 10.80
N ALA A 276 11.82 -3.41 10.17
CA ALA A 276 11.79 -3.57 8.73
C ALA A 276 11.93 -2.22 7.99
N ASP A 277 11.20 -1.18 8.43
CA ASP A 277 11.28 0.20 7.88
C ASP A 277 12.66 0.84 8.07
N ARG A 278 13.34 0.58 9.19
CA ARG A 278 14.73 1.03 9.40
C ARG A 278 15.70 0.30 8.46
N LEU A 279 15.56 -1.01 8.34
CA LEU A 279 16.42 -1.85 7.52
C LEU A 279 16.28 -1.49 6.04
N SER A 280 15.05 -1.38 5.52
CA SER A 280 14.78 -1.02 4.13
C SER A 280 15.36 0.36 3.77
N LYS A 281 15.20 1.35 4.66
CA LYS A 281 15.75 2.70 4.47
C LYS A 281 17.27 2.75 4.55
N GLN A 282 17.89 1.92 5.39
CA GLN A 282 19.35 1.83 5.46
C GLN A 282 19.92 1.31 4.13
N GLU A 283 19.37 0.21 3.61
CA GLU A 283 19.78 -0.34 2.31
C GLU A 283 19.57 0.65 1.16
N VAL A 284 18.46 1.39 1.15
CA VAL A 284 18.24 2.43 0.14
C VAL A 284 19.32 3.52 0.20
N ARG A 285 19.77 3.93 1.39
CA ARG A 285 20.83 4.93 1.54
C ARG A 285 22.16 4.39 1.03
N ASP A 286 22.48 3.15 1.35
CA ASP A 286 23.76 2.54 0.94
C ASP A 286 23.78 2.27 -0.57
N ALA A 287 22.67 1.82 -1.16
CA ALA A 287 22.52 1.67 -2.60
C ALA A 287 22.62 3.00 -3.38
N ARG A 288 22.19 4.13 -2.80
CA ARG A 288 22.34 5.45 -3.41
C ARG A 288 23.78 5.93 -3.41
N LYS A 289 24.51 5.74 -2.30
CA LYS A 289 25.94 6.08 -2.21
C LYS A 289 26.82 5.32 -3.19
N GLN A 290 26.45 4.09 -3.53
CA GLN A 290 27.19 3.28 -4.52
C GLN A 290 26.93 3.72 -5.98
N LYS A 291 25.90 4.53 -6.23
CA LYS A 291 25.58 5.09 -7.55
C LYS A 291 26.19 6.48 -7.78
N GLU A 292 26.67 7.14 -6.72
CA GLU A 292 27.37 8.44 -6.75
C GLU A 292 28.87 8.25 -6.95
#